data_AF-A0A1U7GNM5-F1
#
_entry.id   AF-A0A1U7GNM5-F1
#
_cell.length_a   1.000
_cell.length_b   1.000
_cell.length_c   1.000
_cell.angle_alpha   90.00
_cell.angle_beta   90.00
_cell.angle_gamma   90.00
#
_symmetry.space_group_name_H-M   'P 1'
#
loop_
_entity.id
_entity.type
_entity.pdbx_description
1 polymer ?
#
loop_
_entity_poly.entity_id
_entity_poly.type
_entity_poly.pdbx_seq_one_letter_code
_entity_poly.pdbx_strand_id
1 'polypeptide(L)'
;MADYRFEGPRPARMYEVILPKKIGYFGKIQEVLEDLFDERAIRKIPSVRQAVARRRKEAGFDEDRWIKTLCQASRGYSIYEMDGRYMSASGPVDERVIVIRFIFHNPDGADESTDFLAASMEVVNHLVARRFAMELGVEEELWFVEYSHPQLSIWRRTTGGEDESQTDEKP
;
A
#
# COMPACT_ATOMS: atom_id res chain seq x y z
N MET A 1 16.89 20.53 21.65
CA MET A 1 16.05 19.34 21.35
C MET A 1 15.41 19.57 20.01
N ALA A 2 15.19 18.54 19.20
CA ALA A 2 14.45 18.74 17.95
C ALA A 2 12.98 19.01 18.31
N ASP A 3 12.45 20.13 17.85
CA ASP A 3 11.03 20.45 18.03
C ASP A 3 10.21 19.64 17.03
N TYR A 4 9.08 19.11 17.51
CA TYR A 4 8.13 18.38 16.68
C TYR A 4 6.75 19.03 16.79
N ARG A 5 6.06 19.10 15.66
CA ARG A 5 4.65 19.50 15.60
C ARG A 5 3.76 18.27 15.43
N PHE A 6 2.65 18.28 16.16
CA PHE A 6 1.60 17.29 16.02
C PHE A 6 0.73 17.62 14.81
N GLU A 7 0.51 16.63 13.95
CA GLU A 7 -0.39 16.69 12.78
C GLU A 7 -1.36 15.51 12.82
N GLY A 8 -2.63 15.75 13.12
CA GLY A 8 -3.66 14.72 13.09
C GLY A 8 -4.88 15.01 13.96
N PRO A 9 -5.83 14.05 14.05
CA PRO A 9 -5.85 12.75 13.36
C PRO A 9 -6.25 12.86 11.87
N ARG A 10 -5.62 12.06 11.01
CA ARG A 10 -5.91 11.99 9.58
C ARG A 10 -6.67 10.70 9.22
N PRO A 11 -7.63 10.74 8.29
CA PRO A 11 -8.23 9.52 7.74
C PRO A 11 -7.18 8.62 7.11
N ALA A 12 -7.27 7.32 7.41
CA ALA A 12 -6.43 6.30 6.80
C ALA A 12 -7.29 5.10 6.39
N ARG A 13 -6.69 4.20 5.59
CA ARG A 13 -7.16 2.83 5.42
C ARG A 13 -6.01 1.88 5.71
N MET A 14 -6.31 0.78 6.38
CA MET A 14 -5.30 -0.20 6.75
C MET A 14 -5.78 -1.59 6.40
N TYR A 15 -4.90 -2.34 5.74
CA TYR A 15 -5.15 -3.71 5.32
C TYR A 15 -4.00 -4.60 5.77
N GLU A 16 -4.32 -5.81 6.18
CA GLU A 16 -3.33 -6.84 6.47
C GLU A 16 -3.58 -8.05 5.58
N VAL A 17 -2.50 -8.56 5.01
CA VAL A 17 -2.46 -9.83 4.27
C VAL A 17 -1.70 -10.81 5.12
N ILE A 18 -2.31 -11.95 5.40
CA ILE A 18 -1.75 -12.99 6.24
C ILE A 18 -1.49 -14.21 5.37
N LEU A 19 -0.22 -14.63 5.33
CA LEU A 19 0.26 -15.72 4.49
C LEU A 19 0.94 -16.79 5.36
N PRO A 20 0.62 -18.08 5.20
CA PRO A 20 1.40 -19.17 5.78
C PRO A 20 2.89 -19.05 5.45
N LYS A 21 3.77 -19.23 6.44
CA LYS A 21 5.21 -19.20 6.22
C LYS A 21 5.69 -20.53 5.65
N LYS A 22 5.70 -20.65 4.31
CA LYS A 22 6.21 -21.82 3.59
C LYS A 22 7.56 -21.54 2.92
N ILE A 23 8.41 -22.57 2.84
CA ILE A 23 9.73 -22.47 2.19
C ILE A 23 9.53 -22.15 0.70
N GLY A 24 10.21 -21.11 0.21
CA GLY A 24 10.10 -20.65 -1.19
C GLY A 24 9.13 -19.49 -1.43
N TYR A 25 8.30 -19.13 -0.44
CA TYR A 25 7.38 -17.98 -0.56
C TYR A 25 8.10 -16.66 -0.46
N PHE A 26 9.17 -16.59 0.33
CA PHE A 26 9.85 -15.33 0.60
C PHE A 26 10.34 -14.62 -0.67
N GLY A 27 10.95 -15.35 -1.61
CA GLY A 27 11.39 -14.77 -2.88
C GLY A 27 10.23 -14.22 -3.72
N LYS A 28 9.12 -14.97 -3.79
CA LYS A 28 7.90 -14.52 -4.47
C LYS A 28 7.26 -13.32 -3.78
N ILE A 29 7.28 -13.30 -2.45
CA ILE A 29 6.77 -12.17 -1.66
C ILE A 29 7.58 -10.91 -1.95
N GLN A 30 8.91 -11.02 -1.98
CA GLN A 30 9.77 -9.89 -2.35
C GLN A 30 9.47 -9.38 -3.76
N GLU A 31 9.36 -10.27 -4.75
CA GLU A 31 9.02 -9.89 -6.13
C GLU A 31 7.68 -9.13 -6.21
N VAL A 32 6.63 -9.67 -5.56
CA VAL A 32 5.32 -9.01 -5.51
C VAL A 32 5.40 -7.63 -4.87
N LEU A 33 6.16 -7.49 -3.78
CA LEU A 33 6.29 -6.24 -3.05
C LEU A 33 7.14 -5.21 -3.79
N GLU A 34 8.15 -5.62 -4.55
CA GLU A 34 8.97 -4.75 -5.40
C GLU A 34 8.17 -4.21 -6.59
N ASP A 35 7.36 -5.07 -7.23
CA ASP A 35 6.48 -4.70 -8.34
C ASP A 35 5.49 -3.58 -7.97
N LEU A 36 5.14 -3.43 -6.69
CA LEU A 36 4.21 -2.39 -6.21
C LEU A 36 4.67 -0.96 -6.51
N PHE A 37 5.98 -0.75 -6.69
CA PHE A 37 6.57 0.57 -6.88
C PHE A 37 7.05 0.82 -8.31
N ASP A 38 6.80 -0.10 -9.25
CA ASP A 38 7.18 0.03 -10.66
C ASP A 38 5.94 0.05 -11.56
N GLU A 39 5.64 1.22 -12.15
CA GLU A 39 4.54 1.37 -13.11
C GLU A 39 4.63 0.38 -14.29
N ARG A 40 5.84 0.05 -14.74
CA ARG A 40 6.05 -0.90 -15.84
C ARG A 40 5.75 -2.33 -15.40
N ALA A 41 6.09 -2.68 -14.16
CA ALA A 41 5.76 -3.97 -13.59
C ALA A 41 4.25 -4.10 -13.38
N ILE A 42 3.61 -3.08 -12.79
CA ILE A 42 2.16 -3.02 -12.56
C ILE A 42 1.38 -3.26 -13.85
N ARG A 43 1.77 -2.64 -14.97
CA ARG A 43 1.11 -2.83 -16.28
C ARG A 43 1.19 -4.25 -16.82
N LYS A 44 2.22 -5.02 -16.43
CA LYS A 44 2.40 -6.41 -16.87
C LYS A 44 1.54 -7.38 -16.07
N ILE A 45 1.08 -6.99 -14.88
CA ILE A 45 0.26 -7.84 -14.02
C ILE A 45 -1.04 -8.23 -14.75
N PRO A 46 -1.35 -9.55 -14.88
CA PRO A 46 -2.52 -9.99 -15.62
C PRO A 46 -3.85 -9.45 -15.09
N SER A 47 -4.02 -9.37 -13.76
CA SER A 47 -5.21 -8.81 -13.14
C SER A 47 -5.41 -7.33 -13.46
N VAL A 48 -4.31 -6.57 -13.56
CA VAL A 48 -4.30 -5.15 -13.94
C VAL A 48 -4.65 -5.00 -15.42
N ARG A 49 -4.05 -5.81 -16.31
CA ARG A 49 -4.38 -5.80 -17.75
C ARG A 49 -5.86 -6.09 -18.01
N GLN A 50 -6.45 -7.04 -17.27
CA GLN A 50 -7.87 -7.33 -17.34
C GLN A 50 -8.73 -6.16 -16.84
N ALA A 51 -8.33 -5.53 -15.72
CA ALA A 51 -9.02 -4.37 -15.19
C ALA A 51 -9.00 -3.19 -16.19
N VAL A 52 -7.84 -2.88 -16.76
CA VAL A 52 -7.68 -1.88 -17.82
C VAL A 52 -8.58 -2.19 -19.01
N ALA A 53 -8.55 -3.43 -19.52
CA ALA A 53 -9.37 -3.82 -20.68
C ALA A 53 -10.87 -3.63 -20.42
N ARG A 54 -11.34 -3.85 -19.18
CA ARG A 54 -12.72 -3.61 -18.77
C ARG A 54 -13.04 -2.10 -18.70
N ARG A 55 -12.16 -1.33 -18.06
CA ARG A 55 -12.35 0.12 -17.79
C ARG A 55 -12.17 1.00 -19.01
N ARG A 56 -11.47 0.53 -20.05
CA ARG A 56 -11.36 1.23 -21.36
C ARG A 56 -12.71 1.54 -22.01
N LYS A 57 -13.80 0.90 -21.58
CA LYS A 57 -15.17 1.19 -22.03
C LYS A 57 -15.82 2.36 -21.28
N GLU A 58 -15.24 2.81 -20.17
CA GLU A 58 -15.73 3.91 -19.35
C GLU A 58 -15.34 5.25 -20.00
N ALA A 59 -16.30 6.17 -20.11
CA ALA A 59 -16.03 7.51 -20.63
C ALA A 59 -15.06 8.25 -19.71
N GLY A 60 -13.96 8.77 -20.26
CA GLY A 60 -12.97 9.54 -19.50
C GLY A 60 -11.98 8.71 -18.68
N PHE A 61 -11.91 7.38 -18.89
CA PHE A 61 -10.87 6.57 -18.25
C PHE A 61 -9.48 6.91 -18.78
N ASP A 62 -8.61 7.37 -17.89
CA ASP A 62 -7.18 7.62 -18.15
C ASP A 62 -6.35 6.49 -17.52
N GLU A 63 -5.88 5.57 -18.37
CA GLU A 63 -5.07 4.43 -17.96
C GLU A 63 -3.75 4.86 -17.31
N ASP A 64 -3.09 5.89 -17.84
CA ASP A 64 -1.77 6.31 -17.36
C ASP A 64 -1.87 6.95 -15.99
N ARG A 65 -2.87 7.81 -15.80
CA ARG A 65 -3.15 8.39 -14.48
C ARG A 65 -3.57 7.31 -13.48
N TRP A 66 -4.36 6.33 -13.90
CA TRP A 66 -4.79 5.25 -13.03
C TRP A 66 -3.61 4.39 -12.55
N ILE A 67 -2.73 3.95 -13.46
CA ILE A 67 -1.52 3.18 -13.10
C ILE A 67 -0.60 3.99 -12.18
N LYS A 68 -0.38 5.27 -12.47
CA LYS A 68 0.39 6.17 -11.59
C LYS A 68 -0.21 6.24 -10.19
N THR A 69 -1.54 6.36 -10.11
CA THR A 69 -2.26 6.40 -8.83
C THR A 69 -2.03 5.12 -8.02
N LEU A 70 -2.12 3.94 -8.65
CA LEU A 70 -1.86 2.66 -7.98
C LEU A 70 -0.42 2.56 -7.44
N CYS A 71 0.57 2.93 -8.26
CA CYS A 71 1.98 2.94 -7.87
C CYS A 71 2.22 3.88 -6.68
N GLN A 72 1.68 5.11 -6.76
CA GLN A 72 1.84 6.12 -5.73
C GLN A 72 1.07 5.82 -4.43
N ALA A 73 -0.06 5.12 -4.51
CA ALA A 73 -0.80 4.67 -3.34
C ALA A 73 -0.06 3.57 -2.58
N SER A 74 0.81 2.80 -3.24
CA SER A 74 1.49 1.62 -2.66
C SER A 74 2.71 1.96 -1.79
N ARG A 75 2.92 3.24 -1.43
CA ARG A 75 4.16 3.82 -0.89
C ARG A 75 4.68 3.31 0.46
N GLY A 76 3.96 2.42 1.15
CA GLY A 76 4.43 1.91 2.42
C GLY A 76 3.72 0.63 2.85
N TYR A 77 4.52 -0.34 3.27
CA TYR A 77 4.05 -1.52 3.98
C TYR A 77 5.02 -1.88 5.10
N SER A 78 4.53 -2.64 6.07
CA SER A 78 5.37 -3.33 7.06
C SER A 78 5.19 -4.83 6.92
N ILE A 79 6.28 -5.57 6.99
CA ILE A 79 6.29 -7.03 6.98
C ILE A 79 6.81 -7.53 8.33
N TYR A 80 6.09 -8.47 8.93
CA TYR A 80 6.50 -9.10 10.19
C TYR A 80 5.98 -10.53 10.26
N GLU A 81 6.57 -11.33 11.14
CA GLU A 81 6.17 -12.72 11.36
C GLU A 81 5.41 -12.85 12.67
N MET A 82 4.43 -13.74 12.69
CA MET A 82 3.62 -14.00 13.87
C MET A 82 3.32 -15.49 13.98
N ASP A 83 3.40 -16.04 15.18
CA ASP A 83 2.83 -17.35 15.49
C ASP A 83 1.40 -17.14 16.00
N GLY A 84 0.44 -17.90 15.50
CA GLY A 84 -0.96 -17.74 15.91
C GLY A 84 -1.82 -18.96 15.62
N ARG A 85 -3.03 -18.94 16.18
CA ARG A 85 -4.10 -19.89 15.87
C ARG A 85 -5.13 -19.21 14.97
N TYR A 86 -5.24 -19.66 13.73
CA TYR A 86 -6.13 -19.09 12.72
C TYR A 86 -7.31 -20.02 12.46
N MET A 87 -8.41 -19.45 11.99
CA MET A 87 -9.56 -20.23 11.55
C MET A 87 -9.47 -20.50 10.05
N SER A 88 -9.38 -21.76 9.65
CA SER A 88 -9.54 -22.19 8.25
C SER A 88 -10.86 -22.96 8.07
N ALA A 89 -11.24 -23.23 6.82
CA ALA A 89 -12.40 -24.07 6.51
C ALA A 89 -12.37 -25.47 7.15
N SER A 90 -11.18 -26.02 7.43
CA SER A 90 -11.02 -27.35 8.05
C SER A 90 -10.94 -27.32 9.58
N GLY A 91 -10.91 -26.12 10.18
CA GLY A 91 -10.86 -25.92 11.63
C GLY A 91 -9.75 -24.98 12.07
N PRO A 92 -9.48 -24.87 13.38
CA PRO A 92 -8.39 -24.05 13.89
C PRO A 92 -7.03 -24.65 13.49
N VAL A 93 -6.12 -23.81 12.99
CA VAL A 93 -4.75 -24.20 12.62
C VAL A 93 -3.76 -23.33 13.39
N ASP A 94 -2.81 -23.99 14.06
CA ASP A 94 -1.68 -23.32 14.69
C ASP A 94 -0.56 -23.20 13.66
N GLU A 95 -0.24 -21.96 13.25
CA GLU A 95 0.69 -21.73 12.14
C GLU A 95 1.53 -20.46 12.35
N ARG A 96 2.75 -20.49 11.83
CA ARG A 96 3.59 -19.32 11.67
C ARG A 96 3.27 -18.64 10.36
N VAL A 97 2.91 -17.37 10.42
CA VAL A 97 2.50 -16.58 9.26
C VAL A 97 3.43 -15.39 9.04
N ILE A 98 3.44 -14.91 7.80
CA ILE A 98 3.95 -13.61 7.40
C ILE A 98 2.75 -12.68 7.30
N VAL A 99 2.81 -11.55 8.00
CA VAL A 99 1.82 -10.49 7.91
C VAL A 99 2.42 -9.32 7.15
N ILE A 100 1.70 -8.86 6.13
CA ILE A 100 2.05 -7.67 5.35
C ILE A 100 0.94 -6.64 5.57
N ARG A 101 1.28 -5.54 6.23
CA ARG A 101 0.34 -4.45 6.53
C ARG A 101 0.58 -3.29 5.59
N PHE A 102 -0.49 -2.83 4.95
CA PHE A 102 -0.53 -1.65 4.11
C PHE A 102 -1.27 -0.54 4.84
N ILE A 103 -0.72 0.68 4.82
CA ILE A 103 -1.36 1.86 5.39
C ILE A 103 -1.46 2.91 4.29
N PHE A 104 -2.69 3.29 3.97
CA PHE A 104 -3.00 4.30 2.97
C PHE A 104 -3.47 5.56 3.68
N HIS A 105 -2.92 6.70 3.31
CA HIS A 105 -3.42 8.02 3.69
C HIS A 105 -3.13 9.02 2.58
N ASN A 106 -3.91 10.10 2.51
CA ASN A 106 -3.63 11.22 1.62
C ASN A 106 -2.56 12.11 2.29
N PRO A 107 -1.36 12.29 1.71
CA PRO A 107 -0.35 13.21 2.23
C PRO A 107 -0.75 14.67 1.98
N ASP A 108 -0.23 15.60 2.79
CA ASP A 108 -0.42 17.04 2.53
C ASP A 108 0.18 17.42 1.19
N GLY A 109 -0.53 18.24 0.41
CA GLY A 109 -0.04 18.68 -0.89
C GLY A 109 -0.02 17.59 -1.96
N ALA A 110 -0.65 16.43 -1.71
CA ALA A 110 -1.10 15.61 -2.81
C ALA A 110 -2.01 16.45 -3.70
N ASP A 111 -1.82 16.34 -5.01
CA ASP A 111 -2.71 16.96 -5.99
C ASP A 111 -4.15 16.53 -5.65
N GLU A 112 -5.08 17.48 -5.49
CA GLU A 112 -6.49 17.22 -5.08
C GLU A 112 -7.17 16.21 -6.02
N SER A 113 -6.57 16.00 -7.19
CA SER A 113 -6.95 15.07 -8.21
C SER A 113 -6.71 13.59 -7.84
N THR A 114 -5.91 13.27 -6.82
CA THR A 114 -5.50 11.88 -6.51
C THR A 114 -5.91 11.47 -5.09
N ASP A 115 -6.96 10.65 -4.99
CA ASP A 115 -7.42 10.08 -3.73
C ASP A 115 -6.85 8.67 -3.51
N PHE A 116 -5.79 8.57 -2.69
CA PHE A 116 -5.16 7.30 -2.35
C PHE A 116 -6.05 6.41 -1.47
N LEU A 117 -6.98 6.98 -0.71
CA LEU A 117 -7.93 6.19 0.08
C LEU A 117 -8.92 5.48 -0.85
N ALA A 118 -9.42 6.17 -1.88
CA ALA A 118 -10.26 5.56 -2.91
C ALA A 118 -9.52 4.47 -3.70
N ALA A 119 -8.24 4.70 -4.02
CA ALA A 119 -7.40 3.74 -4.75
C ALA A 119 -6.98 2.52 -3.92
N SER A 120 -7.01 2.61 -2.58
CA SER A 120 -6.45 1.58 -1.69
C SER A 120 -7.00 0.17 -1.92
N MET A 121 -8.32 0.04 -2.14
CA MET A 121 -8.96 -1.25 -2.38
C MET A 121 -8.53 -1.83 -3.72
N GLU A 122 -8.30 -0.98 -4.73
CA GLU A 122 -7.81 -1.42 -6.04
C GLU A 122 -6.35 -1.91 -5.94
N VAL A 123 -5.50 -1.21 -5.18
CA VAL A 123 -4.13 -1.65 -4.88
C VAL A 123 -4.15 -3.02 -4.20
N VAL A 124 -4.89 -3.16 -3.10
CA VAL A 124 -4.96 -4.41 -2.34
C VAL A 124 -5.51 -5.55 -3.19
N ASN A 125 -6.58 -5.31 -3.96
CA ASN A 125 -7.17 -6.35 -4.80
C ASN A 125 -6.24 -6.77 -5.96
N HIS A 126 -5.75 -5.81 -6.75
CA HIS A 126 -5.05 -6.11 -7.99
C HIS A 126 -3.57 -6.43 -7.80
N LEU A 127 -2.89 -5.64 -6.96
CA LEU A 127 -1.43 -5.70 -6.83
C LEU A 127 -1.00 -6.65 -5.72
N VAL A 128 -1.88 -6.91 -4.74
CA VAL A 128 -1.54 -7.74 -3.58
C VAL A 128 -2.29 -9.07 -3.62
N ALA A 129 -3.61 -9.07 -3.42
CA ALA A 129 -4.42 -10.28 -3.28
C ALA A 129 -4.37 -11.19 -4.50
N ARG A 130 -4.72 -10.67 -5.68
CA ARG A 130 -4.70 -11.46 -6.91
C ARG A 130 -3.29 -11.87 -7.30
N ARG A 131 -2.30 -11.01 -7.05
CA ARG A 131 -0.90 -11.32 -7.37
C ARG A 131 -0.38 -12.46 -6.48
N PHE A 132 -0.62 -12.41 -5.17
CA PHE A 132 -0.28 -13.50 -4.27
C PHE A 132 -1.01 -14.79 -4.60
N ALA A 133 -2.31 -14.73 -4.91
CA ALA A 133 -3.05 -15.93 -5.32
C ALA A 133 -2.45 -16.58 -6.57
N MET A 134 -2.03 -15.77 -7.55
CA MET A 134 -1.39 -16.26 -8.77
C MET A 134 0.01 -16.82 -8.54
N GLU A 135 0.84 -16.12 -7.77
CA GLU A 135 2.25 -16.48 -7.57
C GLU A 135 2.42 -17.62 -6.57
N LEU A 136 1.65 -17.62 -5.48
CA LEU A 136 1.75 -18.67 -4.46
C LEU A 136 1.05 -19.94 -4.94
N GLY A 137 -0.12 -19.83 -5.59
CA GLY A 137 -0.76 -20.89 -6.38
C GLY A 137 -1.14 -22.19 -5.66
N VAL A 138 -0.77 -22.35 -4.38
CA VAL A 138 -1.01 -23.55 -3.58
C VAL A 138 -1.72 -23.27 -2.25
N GLU A 139 -2.13 -22.02 -2.01
CA GLU A 139 -2.95 -21.68 -0.85
C GLU A 139 -4.44 -21.83 -1.18
N GLU A 140 -5.17 -22.54 -0.33
CA GLU A 140 -6.63 -22.63 -0.40
C GLU A 140 -7.29 -21.30 0.02
N GLU A 141 -6.67 -20.58 0.95
CA GLU A 141 -7.18 -19.32 1.49
C GLU A 141 -6.04 -18.29 1.67
N LEU A 142 -6.34 -17.03 1.37
CA LEU A 142 -5.52 -15.88 1.75
C LEU A 142 -6.36 -14.99 2.66
N TRP A 143 -5.90 -14.74 3.88
CA TRP A 143 -6.69 -13.92 4.81
C TRP A 143 -6.36 -12.44 4.64
N PHE A 144 -7.43 -11.65 4.52
CA PHE A 144 -7.39 -10.20 4.40
C PHE A 144 -8.18 -9.58 5.54
N VAL A 145 -7.55 -8.68 6.29
CA VAL A 145 -8.19 -7.91 7.36
C VAL A 145 -8.23 -6.45 6.95
N GLU A 146 -9.43 -5.87 6.91
CA GLU A 146 -9.64 -4.42 6.74
C GLU A 146 -10.00 -3.80 8.09
N TYR A 147 -9.29 -2.73 8.45
CA TYR A 147 -9.63 -1.92 9.61
C TYR A 147 -10.56 -0.81 9.15
N SER A 148 -11.74 -0.72 9.76
CA SER A 148 -12.85 0.08 9.22
C SER A 148 -12.64 1.60 9.33
N HIS A 149 -12.00 2.10 10.40
CA HIS A 149 -11.83 3.53 10.64
C HIS A 149 -10.48 3.90 11.29
N PRO A 150 -9.34 3.51 10.72
CA PRO A 150 -8.04 3.87 11.28
C PRO A 150 -7.79 5.38 11.15
N GLN A 151 -7.18 5.95 12.18
CA GLN A 151 -6.75 7.34 12.20
C GLN A 151 -5.24 7.41 12.37
N LEU A 152 -4.58 8.22 11.55
CA LEU A 152 -3.14 8.41 11.60
C LEU A 152 -2.79 9.73 12.29
N SER A 153 -2.02 9.65 13.37
CA SER A 153 -1.44 10.81 14.04
C SER A 153 0.04 10.89 13.72
N ILE A 154 0.50 12.01 13.18
CA ILE A 154 1.85 12.19 12.67
C ILE A 154 2.56 13.24 13.52
N TRP A 155 3.77 12.92 13.99
CA TRP A 155 4.67 13.89 14.59
C TRP A 155 5.73 14.27 13.57
N ARG A 156 5.68 15.52 13.07
CA ARG A 156 6.62 16.02 12.06
C ARG A 156 7.66 16.91 12.74
N ARG A 157 8.93 16.69 12.44
CA ARG A 157 10.01 17.56 12.91
C ARG A 157 9.81 18.97 12.31
N THR A 158 9.91 19.99 13.15
CA THR A 158 9.92 21.39 12.69
C THR A 158 11.30 21.63 12.09
N THR A 159 11.38 21.83 10.77
CA THR A 159 12.55 22.45 10.17
C THR A 159 12.50 23.93 10.56
N GLY A 160 13.34 24.33 11.52
CA GLY A 160 13.53 25.75 11.83
C GLY A 160 13.90 26.50 10.55
N GLY A 161 13.32 27.68 10.35
CA GLY A 161 13.68 28.54 9.23
C GLY A 161 15.15 28.93 9.29
N GLU A 162 15.95 28.39 8.39
CA GLU A 162 17.27 28.86 7.95
C GLU A 162 17.08 28.99 6.41
N ASP A 163 17.13 30.12 5.71
CA ASP A 163 17.56 31.50 5.93
C ASP A 163 16.67 32.43 5.07
N GLU A 164 15.87 33.32 5.69
CA GLU A 164 15.41 34.56 5.05
C GLU A 164 16.03 35.72 5.83
N SER A 165 17.31 36.02 5.59
CA SER A 165 18.01 37.20 6.13
C SER A 165 19.35 37.46 5.41
N GLN A 166 19.30 37.79 4.11
CA GLN A 166 20.31 38.68 3.51
C GLN A 166 19.60 39.68 2.59
N THR A 167 18.96 40.66 3.21
CA THR A 167 18.83 42.00 2.63
C THR A 167 20.04 42.83 3.02
N ASP A 168 20.54 43.56 2.02
CA ASP A 168 21.45 44.70 2.05
C ASP A 168 22.94 44.47 2.41
N GLU A 169 23.81 44.56 1.39
CA GLU A 169 24.59 45.79 1.18
C GLU A 169 25.24 45.81 -0.22
N LYS A 170 24.97 46.90 -0.94
CA LYS A 170 25.66 47.32 -2.18
C LYS A 170 26.74 48.32 -1.78
N PRO A 171 27.91 48.28 -2.42
CA PRO A 171 28.35 49.46 -3.18
C PRO A 171 28.49 49.19 -4.68
#